data_AF-A0A956K0H9-F1
#
_entry.id   AF-A0A956K0H9-F1
#
_cell.length_a   1.000
_cell.length_b   1.000
_cell.length_c   1.000
_cell.angle_alpha   90.00
_cell.angle_beta   90.00
_cell.angle_gamma   90.00
#
_symmetry.space_group_name_H-M   'P 1'
#
loop_
_entity.id
_entity.type
_entity.pdbx_description
1 polymer ?
#
loop_
_entity_poly.entity_id
_entity_poly.type
_entity_poly.pdbx_seq_one_letter_code
_entity_poly.pdbx_strand_id
1 'polypeptide(L)'
;MRWDVATETACEALVAIVCDDGRAREAREQAWRELLARVAPAIESWSRRSPILRQAGLATPDDARAVLVAVLERLADDDFANLRRYLARRPPPPGQADAVDALARLVEDDGGRDDPAAEEAADPMSSTPLQAWLRTLVRYVERDQVRRRLGSGADRGKRSVTTDAAPFDTDAAAALGHRPPVTDALAIAAIVAEVRGYMATFPAPMREALELWLDETSFDEIAARLGLEDARRARALVRAGQARLRERFRDRMPAIFGEAA
;
A
#
# COMPACT_ATOMS: atom_id res chain seq x y z
N MET A 1 17.79 17.28 -13.15
CA MET A 1 18.73 16.92 -12.06
C MET A 1 19.01 15.43 -12.14
N ARG A 2 20.29 15.02 -12.17
CA ARG A 2 20.65 13.59 -12.08
C ARG A 2 20.77 13.26 -10.60
N TRP A 3 20.02 12.26 -10.14
CA TRP A 3 20.15 11.75 -8.78
C TRP A 3 21.35 10.82 -8.75
N ASP A 4 22.29 11.07 -7.84
CA ASP A 4 23.52 10.30 -7.67
C ASP A 4 23.72 9.93 -6.18
N VAL A 5 24.76 9.13 -5.90
CA VAL A 5 25.08 8.65 -4.55
C VAL A 5 25.38 9.81 -3.58
N ALA A 6 25.99 10.90 -4.06
CA ALA A 6 26.25 12.07 -3.22
C ALA A 6 24.95 12.78 -2.82
N THR A 7 24.03 12.96 -3.77
CA THR A 7 22.71 13.53 -3.54
C THR A 7 21.92 12.66 -2.56
N GLU A 8 21.91 11.34 -2.77
CA GLU A 8 21.30 10.37 -1.88
C GLU A 8 21.81 10.56 -0.44
N THR A 9 23.14 10.48 -0.25
CA THR A 9 23.77 10.54 1.07
C THR A 9 23.44 11.84 1.80
N ALA A 10 23.44 12.96 1.07
CA ALA A 10 23.04 14.25 1.64
C ALA A 10 21.55 14.28 2.04
N CYS A 11 20.66 13.72 1.22
CA CYS A 11 19.24 13.64 1.55
C CYS A 11 18.99 12.72 2.74
N GLU A 12 19.67 11.57 2.84
CA GLU A 12 19.55 10.68 4.00
C GLU A 12 20.00 11.34 5.31
N ALA A 13 21.09 12.10 5.29
CA ALA A 13 21.55 12.85 6.46
C ALA A 13 20.51 13.89 6.90
N LEU A 14 19.87 14.58 5.95
CA LEU A 14 18.80 15.53 6.25
C LEU A 14 17.56 14.83 6.81
N VAL A 15 17.16 13.68 6.26
CA VAL A 15 16.05 12.88 6.77
C VAL A 15 16.31 12.45 8.23
N ALA A 16 17.53 12.03 8.55
CA ALA A 16 17.91 11.69 9.92
C ALA A 16 17.78 12.89 10.87
N ILE A 17 18.21 14.09 10.46
CA ILE A 17 18.06 15.31 11.26
C ILE A 17 16.59 15.69 11.45
N VAL A 18 15.78 15.62 10.39
CA VAL A 18 14.34 15.95 10.44
C VAL A 18 13.58 15.04 11.42
N CYS A 19 13.97 13.77 11.50
CA CYS A 19 13.32 12.76 12.34
C CYS A 19 13.94 12.61 13.75
N ASP A 20 14.96 13.39 14.10
CA ASP A 20 15.63 13.32 15.40
C ASP A 20 14.94 14.27 16.41
N ASP A 21 14.12 13.71 17.30
CA ASP A 21 13.38 14.46 18.32
C ASP A 21 14.29 15.11 19.37
N GLY A 22 15.56 14.70 19.46
CA GLY A 22 16.56 15.34 20.31
C GLY A 22 17.12 16.64 19.73
N ARG A 23 16.85 16.96 18.46
CA ARG A 23 17.33 18.19 17.81
C ARG A 23 16.43 19.37 18.11
N ALA A 24 17.04 20.55 18.21
CA ALA A 24 16.33 21.81 18.26
C ALA A 24 15.38 21.94 17.07
N ARG A 25 14.16 22.42 17.31
CA ARG A 25 13.11 22.58 16.30
C ARG A 25 13.59 23.35 15.06
N GLU A 26 14.33 24.45 15.26
CA GLU A 26 14.89 25.27 14.19
C GLU A 26 15.85 24.49 13.27
N ALA A 27 16.65 23.58 13.85
CA ALA A 27 17.55 22.73 13.08
C ALA A 27 16.76 21.70 12.25
N ARG A 28 15.68 21.13 12.81
CA ARG A 28 14.78 20.23 12.09
C ARG A 28 14.08 20.96 10.93
N GLU A 29 13.59 22.17 11.16
CA GLU A 29 12.93 23.00 10.13
C GLU A 29 13.90 23.45 9.02
N GLN A 30 15.15 23.78 9.37
CA GLN A 30 16.19 24.09 8.39
C GLN A 30 16.55 22.85 7.54
N ALA A 31 16.73 21.69 8.19
CA ALA A 31 17.01 20.44 7.48
C ALA A 31 15.85 20.04 6.57
N TRP A 32 14.60 20.26 7.01
CA TRP A 32 13.42 20.01 6.18
C TRP A 32 13.41 20.89 4.94
N ARG A 33 13.64 22.20 5.07
CA ARG A 33 13.72 23.12 3.91
C ARG A 33 14.82 22.72 2.93
N GLU A 34 15.98 22.31 3.44
CA GLU A 34 17.08 21.84 2.58
C GLU A 34 16.73 20.53 1.88
N LEU A 35 16.09 19.59 2.59
CA LEU A 35 15.63 18.33 2.01
C LEU A 35 14.66 18.60 0.86
N LEU A 36 13.66 19.47 1.07
CA LEU A 36 12.70 19.89 0.05
C LEU A 36 13.38 20.44 -1.20
N ALA A 37 14.35 21.35 -1.02
CA ALA A 37 15.07 21.97 -2.13
C ALA A 37 15.84 20.92 -2.98
N ARG A 38 16.32 19.85 -2.35
CA ARG A 38 17.05 18.77 -3.04
C ARG A 38 16.12 17.78 -3.73
N VAL A 39 15.03 17.34 -3.08
CA VAL A 39 14.17 16.28 -3.64
C VAL A 39 13.15 16.78 -4.65
N ALA A 40 12.69 18.04 -4.53
CA ALA A 40 11.62 18.57 -5.37
C ALA A 40 11.93 18.53 -6.89
N PRO A 41 13.11 18.94 -7.38
CA PRO A 41 13.43 18.87 -8.81
C PRO A 41 13.43 17.43 -9.37
N ALA A 42 13.77 16.45 -8.52
CA ALA A 42 13.77 15.04 -8.91
C ALA A 42 12.33 14.51 -9.03
N ILE A 43 11.50 14.77 -8.02
CA ILE A 43 10.08 14.38 -7.99
C ILE A 43 9.33 14.98 -9.18
N GLU A 44 9.52 16.27 -9.46
CA GLU A 44 8.89 16.94 -10.59
C GLU A 44 9.36 16.34 -11.94
N SER A 45 10.66 16.06 -12.07
CA SER A 45 11.23 15.42 -13.26
C SER A 45 10.70 13.99 -13.49
N TRP A 46 10.46 13.23 -12.43
CA TRP A 46 9.85 11.89 -12.52
C TRP A 46 8.39 12.00 -12.93
N SER A 47 7.63 12.88 -12.27
CA SER A 47 6.20 13.09 -12.54
C SER A 47 5.95 13.51 -14.00
N ARG A 48 6.74 14.45 -14.53
CA ARG A 48 6.64 14.88 -15.94
C ARG A 48 6.86 13.75 -16.95
N ARG A 49 7.63 12.72 -16.58
CA ARG A 49 7.92 11.56 -17.44
C ARG A 49 7.00 10.37 -17.17
N SER A 50 6.09 10.50 -16.21
CA SER A 50 5.22 9.40 -15.78
C SER A 50 4.36 8.89 -16.94
N PRO A 51 4.40 7.57 -17.22
CA PRO A 51 3.49 6.97 -18.18
C PRO A 51 2.03 7.02 -17.68
N ILE A 52 1.81 6.91 -16.37
CA ILE A 52 0.47 6.92 -15.75
C ILE A 52 -0.23 8.26 -16.01
N LEU A 53 0.47 9.36 -15.73
CA LEU A 53 -0.06 10.71 -15.97
C LEU A 53 -0.28 10.97 -17.47
N ARG A 54 0.63 10.52 -18.34
CA ARG A 54 0.49 10.68 -19.79
C ARG A 54 -0.72 9.92 -20.35
N GLN A 55 -0.92 8.67 -19.92
CA GLN A 55 -2.06 7.86 -20.33
C GLN A 55 -3.39 8.47 -19.86
N ALA A 56 -3.40 9.14 -18.71
CA ALA A 56 -4.57 9.84 -18.17
C ALA A 56 -4.81 11.24 -18.77
N GLY A 57 -3.91 11.74 -19.63
CA GLY A 57 -3.97 13.12 -20.14
C GLY A 57 -3.65 14.19 -19.09
N LEU A 58 -2.96 13.82 -18.00
CA LEU A 58 -2.63 14.66 -16.83
C LEU A 58 -1.11 14.88 -16.70
N ALA A 59 -0.40 15.00 -17.82
CA ALA A 59 1.06 15.17 -17.83
C ALA A 59 1.50 16.63 -18.04
N THR A 60 0.65 17.60 -17.68
CA THR A 60 1.03 19.02 -17.79
C THR A 60 2.03 19.42 -16.70
N PRO A 61 2.76 20.53 -16.85
CA PRO A 61 3.62 21.05 -15.78
C PRO A 61 2.87 21.29 -14.46
N ASP A 62 1.60 21.67 -14.53
CA ASP A 62 0.79 21.92 -13.33
C ASP A 62 0.36 20.62 -12.64
N ASP A 63 0.12 19.55 -13.39
CA ASP A 63 -0.13 18.23 -12.82
C ASP A 63 1.13 17.67 -12.12
N ALA A 64 2.31 17.84 -12.71
CA ALA A 64 3.57 17.46 -12.08
C ALA A 64 3.82 18.25 -10.77
N ARG A 65 3.44 19.53 -10.73
CA ARG A 65 3.49 20.34 -9.51
C ARG A 65 2.46 19.89 -8.47
N ALA A 66 1.26 19.50 -8.89
CA ALA A 66 0.26 18.95 -7.98
C ALA A 66 0.74 17.64 -7.33
N VAL A 67 1.37 16.74 -8.11
CA VAL A 67 2.00 15.53 -7.58
C VAL A 67 3.13 15.86 -6.61
N LEU A 68 4.01 16.81 -6.97
CA LEU A 68 5.07 17.27 -6.07
C LEU A 68 4.48 17.72 -4.72
N VAL A 69 3.51 18.64 -4.71
CA VAL A 69 2.89 19.14 -3.48
C VAL A 69 2.31 18.00 -2.65
N ALA A 70 1.55 17.10 -3.28
CA ALA A 70 0.94 15.96 -2.57
C ALA A 70 1.99 14.96 -2.02
N VAL A 71 3.15 14.80 -2.69
CA VAL A 71 4.28 14.03 -2.13
C VAL A 71 4.84 14.75 -0.91
N LEU A 72 5.10 16.05 -0.99
CA LEU A 72 5.67 16.81 0.12
C LEU A 72 4.75 16.85 1.35
N GLU A 73 3.44 16.99 1.13
CA GLU A 73 2.43 16.87 2.19
C GLU A 73 2.51 15.49 2.87
N ARG A 74 2.55 14.41 2.09
CA ARG A 74 2.68 13.04 2.64
C ARG A 74 4.00 12.82 3.37
N LEU A 75 5.08 13.48 2.97
CA LEU A 75 6.36 13.40 3.68
C LEU A 75 6.31 14.12 5.03
N ALA A 76 5.57 15.24 5.12
CA ALA A 76 5.40 16.03 6.34
C ALA A 76 4.31 15.50 7.29
N ASP A 77 3.43 14.63 6.78
CA ASP A 77 2.27 14.09 7.49
C ASP A 77 2.65 13.37 8.80
N ASP A 78 1.75 13.46 9.80
CA ASP A 78 1.90 12.84 11.13
C ASP A 78 3.30 13.01 11.77
N ASP A 79 3.82 14.25 11.81
CA ASP A 79 5.19 14.55 12.29
C ASP A 79 6.26 13.68 11.61
N PHE A 80 6.21 13.67 10.28
CA PHE A 80 7.15 12.95 9.42
C PHE A 80 7.11 11.42 9.61
N ALA A 81 5.96 10.84 9.97
CA ALA A 81 5.82 9.41 10.21
C ALA A 81 6.32 8.55 9.03
N ASN A 82 6.11 9.00 7.79
CA ASN A 82 6.58 8.27 6.60
C ASN A 82 8.11 8.27 6.46
N LEU A 83 8.78 9.37 6.79
CA LEU A 83 10.24 9.44 6.81
C LEU A 83 10.81 8.58 7.94
N ARG A 84 10.18 8.56 9.12
CA ARG A 84 10.56 7.68 10.24
C ARG A 84 10.41 6.20 9.85
N ARG A 85 9.32 5.83 9.17
CA ARG A 85 9.13 4.48 8.62
C ARG A 85 10.20 4.11 7.60
N TYR A 86 10.63 5.04 6.75
CA TYR A 86 11.74 4.84 5.83
C TYR A 86 13.03 4.49 6.60
N LEU A 87 13.39 5.30 7.61
CA LEU A 87 14.58 5.05 8.43
C LEU A 87 14.52 3.71 9.16
N ALA A 88 13.36 3.34 9.71
CA ALA A 88 13.16 2.08 10.43
C ALA A 88 13.27 0.82 9.53
N ARG A 89 13.00 0.96 8.22
CA ARG A 89 13.08 -0.14 7.24
C ARG A 89 14.47 -0.35 6.66
N ARG A 90 15.46 0.50 6.99
CA ARG A 90 16.82 0.31 6.51
C ARG A 90 17.34 -1.02 7.07
N PRO A 91 17.78 -1.97 6.23
CA PRO A 91 18.42 -3.18 6.73
C PRO A 91 19.65 -2.78 7.55
N PRO A 92 19.95 -3.50 8.65
CA PRO A 92 21.18 -3.28 9.39
C PRO A 92 22.39 -3.46 8.45
N PRO A 93 23.53 -2.80 8.73
CA PRO A 93 24.72 -2.91 7.89
C PRO A 93 25.13 -4.38 7.65
N PRO A 94 25.74 -4.70 6.50
CA PRO A 94 25.89 -6.07 6.00
C PRO A 94 26.58 -7.00 7.00
N GLY A 95 25.91 -8.12 7.28
CA GLY A 95 26.29 -9.14 8.26
C GLY A 95 25.13 -10.02 8.76
N GLN A 96 23.86 -9.65 8.51
CA GLN A 96 22.66 -10.38 8.98
C GLN A 96 21.44 -10.28 8.02
N ALA A 97 21.62 -10.15 6.70
CA ALA A 97 20.59 -9.56 5.83
C ALA A 97 20.07 -10.39 4.63
N ASP A 98 20.07 -11.73 4.68
CA ASP A 98 19.54 -12.53 3.56
C ASP A 98 18.01 -12.73 3.57
N ALA A 99 17.31 -12.41 4.68
CA ALA A 99 15.87 -12.69 4.79
C ALA A 99 14.94 -11.52 4.39
N VAL A 100 15.44 -10.27 4.40
CA VAL A 100 14.61 -9.07 4.21
C VAL A 100 14.40 -8.75 2.73
N ASP A 101 15.36 -9.12 1.88
CA ASP A 101 15.33 -8.83 0.44
C ASP A 101 14.32 -9.70 -0.33
N ALA A 102 13.97 -10.88 0.21
CA ALA A 102 12.96 -11.78 -0.36
C ALA A 102 11.52 -11.28 -0.12
N LEU A 103 11.29 -10.53 0.97
CA LEU A 103 9.97 -10.02 1.35
C LEU A 103 9.59 -8.73 0.59
N ALA A 104 10.56 -7.91 0.21
CA ALA A 104 10.32 -6.74 -0.63
C ALA A 104 9.81 -7.11 -2.04
N ARG A 105 10.32 -8.22 -2.60
CA ARG A 105 9.94 -8.71 -3.93
C ARG A 105 8.52 -9.31 -4.00
N LEU A 106 7.96 -9.72 -2.87
CA LEU A 106 6.64 -10.35 -2.78
C LEU A 106 5.48 -9.35 -2.64
N VAL A 107 5.78 -8.08 -2.30
CA VAL A 107 4.78 -7.01 -2.19
C VAL A 107 4.66 -6.18 -3.48
N GLU A 108 5.62 -6.30 -4.39
CA GLU A 108 5.61 -5.57 -5.67
C GLU A 108 4.78 -6.25 -6.78
N ASP A 109 4.33 -7.49 -6.57
CA ASP A 109 3.59 -8.30 -7.56
C ASP A 109 2.05 -8.20 -7.42
N ASP A 110 1.51 -6.98 -7.24
CA ASP A 110 0.07 -6.76 -7.27
C ASP A 110 -0.34 -5.78 -8.38
N GLY A 111 -0.58 -6.35 -9.56
CA GLY A 111 -1.66 -5.92 -10.47
C GLY A 111 -1.31 -5.01 -11.64
N GLY A 112 -0.04 -4.73 -11.92
CA GLY A 112 0.37 -3.94 -13.09
C GLY A 112 0.66 -4.81 -14.31
N ARG A 113 -0.33 -4.98 -15.20
CA ARG A 113 -0.19 -5.60 -16.53
C ARG A 113 1.21 -5.45 -17.13
N ASP A 114 1.90 -6.58 -17.31
CA ASP A 114 3.23 -6.69 -17.92
C ASP A 114 3.31 -5.87 -19.22
N ASP A 115 3.97 -4.72 -19.14
CA ASP A 115 4.50 -4.03 -20.30
C ASP A 115 6.03 -4.26 -20.28
N PRO A 116 6.51 -5.38 -20.87
CA PRO A 116 7.93 -5.77 -20.80
C PRO A 116 8.86 -4.72 -21.42
N ALA A 117 8.33 -3.77 -22.22
CA ALA A 117 9.11 -2.67 -22.79
C ALA A 117 9.43 -1.55 -21.78
N ALA A 118 8.73 -1.46 -20.65
CA ALA A 118 8.99 -0.45 -19.62
C ALA A 118 10.04 -0.89 -18.58
N GLU A 119 10.21 -2.19 -18.38
CA GLU A 119 11.24 -2.75 -17.48
C GLU A 119 12.65 -2.70 -18.09
N GLU A 120 12.78 -2.82 -19.42
CA GLU A 120 14.09 -2.80 -20.09
C GLU A 120 14.82 -1.43 -20.05
N ALA A 121 14.13 -0.34 -19.70
CA ALA A 121 14.70 1.01 -19.72
C ALA A 121 15.19 1.53 -18.35
N ALA A 122 14.93 0.82 -17.25
CA ALA A 122 15.34 1.22 -15.92
C ALA A 122 16.21 0.13 -15.32
N ASP A 123 17.54 0.34 -15.36
CA ASP A 123 18.52 -0.50 -14.67
C ASP A 123 18.14 -0.63 -13.18
N PRO A 124 17.51 -1.75 -12.75
CA PRO A 124 16.93 -1.89 -11.43
C PRO A 124 18.02 -1.91 -10.35
N MET A 125 19.28 -2.14 -10.74
CA MET A 125 20.42 -2.21 -9.84
C MET A 125 21.08 -0.83 -9.57
N SER A 126 20.60 0.25 -10.19
CA SER A 126 21.24 1.57 -10.11
C SER A 126 20.54 2.57 -9.19
N SER A 127 19.33 2.28 -8.70
CA SER A 127 18.62 3.19 -7.80
C SER A 127 19.04 3.00 -6.36
N THR A 128 19.47 4.09 -5.73
CA THR A 128 19.77 4.14 -4.31
C THR A 128 18.48 3.99 -3.46
N PRO A 129 18.55 3.51 -2.20
CA PRO A 129 17.37 3.14 -1.42
C PRO A 129 16.31 4.24 -1.22
N LEU A 130 16.71 5.45 -0.86
CA LEU A 130 15.81 6.60 -0.70
C LEU A 130 15.20 6.98 -2.04
N GLN A 131 15.98 6.95 -3.12
CA GLN A 131 15.47 7.22 -4.46
C GLN A 131 14.37 6.22 -4.86
N ALA A 132 14.62 4.93 -4.66
CA ALA A 132 13.65 3.87 -4.94
C ALA A 132 12.37 4.08 -4.12
N TRP A 133 12.53 4.32 -2.81
CA TRP A 133 11.40 4.58 -1.92
C TRP A 133 10.58 5.82 -2.32
N LEU A 134 11.25 6.94 -2.64
CA LEU A 134 10.59 8.16 -3.11
C LEU A 134 9.86 7.93 -4.44
N ARG A 135 10.43 7.15 -5.37
CA ARG A 135 9.76 6.80 -6.63
C ARG A 135 8.48 6.00 -6.39
N THR A 136 8.49 5.07 -5.44
CA THR A 136 7.29 4.32 -5.05
C THR A 136 6.22 5.26 -4.49
N LEU A 137 6.61 6.19 -3.61
CA LEU A 137 5.68 7.21 -3.08
C LEU A 137 5.10 8.11 -4.19
N VAL A 138 5.94 8.54 -5.14
CA VAL A 138 5.50 9.33 -6.31
C VAL A 138 4.49 8.54 -7.13
N ARG A 139 4.74 7.26 -7.46
CA ARG A 139 3.79 6.40 -8.19
C ARG A 139 2.46 6.27 -7.45
N TYR A 140 2.48 6.15 -6.13
CA TYR A 140 1.25 6.11 -5.32
C TYR A 140 0.47 7.43 -5.42
N VAL A 141 1.15 8.56 -5.30
CA VAL A 141 0.54 9.90 -5.41
C VAL A 141 0.00 10.16 -6.83
N GLU A 142 0.71 9.72 -7.88
CA GLU A 142 0.23 9.81 -9.26
C GLU A 142 -1.08 9.05 -9.45
N ARG A 143 -1.16 7.80 -8.96
CA ARG A 143 -2.40 7.00 -9.00
C ARG A 143 -3.53 7.69 -8.24
N ASP A 144 -3.25 8.24 -7.07
CA ASP A 144 -4.22 9.00 -6.27
C ASP A 144 -4.69 10.25 -7.02
N GLN A 145 -3.78 11.01 -7.64
CA GLN A 145 -4.11 12.19 -8.43
C GLN A 145 -5.00 11.86 -9.63
N VAL A 146 -4.70 10.77 -10.34
CA VAL A 146 -5.55 10.26 -11.42
C VAL A 146 -6.95 9.91 -10.90
N ARG A 147 -7.05 9.19 -9.78
CA ARG A 147 -8.34 8.86 -9.15
C ARG A 147 -9.11 10.10 -8.70
N ARG A 148 -8.43 11.13 -8.15
CA ARG A 148 -9.08 12.38 -7.71
C ARG A 148 -9.61 13.18 -8.90
N ARG A 149 -8.83 13.28 -9.99
CA ARG A 149 -9.19 14.08 -11.17
C ARG A 149 -10.21 13.42 -12.07
N LEU A 150 -10.14 12.10 -12.22
CA LEU A 150 -11.03 11.33 -13.10
C LEU A 150 -12.16 10.63 -12.33
N GLY A 151 -12.19 10.74 -10.99
CA GLY A 151 -13.09 10.01 -10.11
C GLY A 151 -12.66 8.56 -9.86
N SER A 152 -13.07 7.97 -8.73
CA SER A 152 -12.88 6.53 -8.46
C SER A 152 -13.89 5.64 -9.21
N GLY A 153 -14.77 6.24 -10.01
CA GLY A 153 -15.92 5.58 -10.61
C GLY A 153 -16.64 6.37 -11.69
N ALA A 154 -15.95 7.14 -12.53
CA ALA A 154 -16.56 7.69 -13.74
C ALA A 154 -16.12 6.88 -14.96
N ASP A 155 -16.87 5.80 -15.24
CA ASP A 155 -17.25 5.31 -16.58
C ASP A 155 -16.34 5.58 -17.80
N ARG A 156 -15.03 5.41 -17.64
CA ARG A 156 -14.10 5.22 -18.77
C ARG A 156 -13.50 3.84 -18.70
N GLY A 157 -14.35 2.83 -18.88
CA GLY A 157 -13.89 1.54 -19.36
C GLY A 157 -13.14 1.74 -20.69
N LYS A 158 -12.20 0.83 -21.01
CA LYS A 158 -11.42 0.81 -22.27
C LYS A 158 -12.25 1.07 -23.54
N ARG A 159 -13.57 0.80 -23.52
CA ARG A 159 -14.52 1.08 -24.60
C ARG A 159 -14.66 2.57 -24.95
N SER A 160 -14.51 3.49 -23.99
CA SER A 160 -14.68 4.94 -24.24
C SER A 160 -13.57 5.57 -25.08
N VAL A 161 -12.43 4.88 -25.22
CA VAL A 161 -11.27 5.40 -25.99
C VAL A 161 -11.25 4.84 -27.42
N THR A 162 -12.02 3.77 -27.71
CA THR A 162 -11.94 3.07 -29.00
C THR A 162 -13.27 2.88 -29.73
N THR A 163 -14.40 3.26 -29.15
CA THR A 163 -15.72 3.12 -29.78
C THR A 163 -16.59 4.32 -29.45
N ASP A 164 -17.09 5.03 -30.47
CA ASP A 164 -18.09 6.12 -30.40
C ASP A 164 -19.48 5.61 -29.94
N ALA A 165 -19.52 4.76 -28.92
CA ALA A 165 -20.76 4.32 -28.31
C ALA A 165 -21.30 5.43 -27.42
N ALA A 166 -22.58 5.78 -27.62
CA ALA A 166 -23.25 6.78 -26.79
C ALA A 166 -23.23 6.35 -25.30
N PRO A 167 -23.13 7.32 -24.36
CA PRO A 167 -23.20 7.04 -22.94
C PRO A 167 -24.50 6.32 -22.57
N PHE A 168 -24.44 5.36 -21.67
CA PHE A 168 -25.65 4.74 -21.13
C PHE A 168 -26.45 5.74 -20.29
N ASP A 169 -27.77 5.59 -20.34
CA ASP A 169 -28.70 6.34 -19.51
C ASP A 169 -28.41 6.05 -18.03
N THR A 170 -27.94 7.09 -17.32
CA THR A 170 -27.57 7.01 -15.91
C THR A 170 -28.75 6.71 -15.00
N ASP A 171 -29.98 7.05 -15.42
CA ASP A 171 -31.18 6.76 -14.66
C ASP A 171 -31.52 5.26 -14.72
N ALA A 172 -31.20 4.60 -15.84
CA ALA A 172 -31.28 3.14 -15.95
C ALA A 172 -30.15 2.42 -15.20
N ALA A 173 -28.96 3.02 -15.10
CA ALA A 173 -27.83 2.47 -14.33
C ALA A 173 -28.05 2.55 -12.81
N ALA A 174 -28.71 3.60 -12.32
CA ALA A 174 -29.09 3.73 -10.91
C ALA A 174 -30.03 2.59 -10.45
N ALA A 175 -30.81 2.02 -11.37
CA ALA A 175 -31.66 0.86 -11.11
C ALA A 175 -30.91 -0.48 -11.09
N LEU A 176 -29.65 -0.54 -11.53
CA LEU A 176 -28.90 -1.78 -11.78
C LEU A 176 -27.78 -2.10 -10.76
N GLY A 177 -27.68 -1.37 -9.65
CA GLY A 177 -26.86 -1.81 -8.52
C GLY A 177 -26.25 -0.68 -7.71
N HIS A 178 -26.77 -0.48 -6.50
CA HIS A 178 -26.04 0.25 -5.46
C HIS A 178 -24.73 -0.47 -5.17
N ARG A 179 -23.58 0.21 -5.37
CA ARG A 179 -22.31 -0.25 -4.83
C ARG A 179 -22.47 -0.37 -3.31
N PRO A 180 -22.25 -1.54 -2.70
CA PRO A 180 -22.44 -1.70 -1.27
C PRO A 180 -21.37 -0.93 -0.48
N PRO A 181 -21.71 -0.44 0.72
CA PRO A 181 -20.93 0.50 1.53
C PRO A 181 -19.68 -0.11 2.22
N VAL A 182 -19.00 -1.06 1.59
CA VAL A 182 -17.95 -1.91 2.22
C VAL A 182 -16.63 -1.16 2.42
N THR A 183 -16.49 0.07 1.93
CA THR A 183 -15.26 0.88 2.11
C THR A 183 -15.26 1.76 3.36
N ASP A 184 -16.31 1.77 4.19
CA ASP A 184 -16.26 2.50 5.45
C ASP A 184 -15.49 1.69 6.50
N ALA A 185 -14.48 2.31 7.12
CA ALA A 185 -13.71 1.72 8.22
C ALA A 185 -14.62 1.25 9.37
N LEU A 186 -15.77 1.90 9.56
CA LEU A 186 -16.78 1.49 10.54
C LEU A 186 -17.45 0.16 10.19
N ALA A 187 -17.73 -0.09 8.91
CA ALA A 187 -18.32 -1.35 8.45
C ALA A 187 -17.33 -2.51 8.63
N ILE A 188 -16.05 -2.30 8.29
CA ILE A 188 -14.99 -3.28 8.51
C ILE A 188 -14.83 -3.56 10.01
N ALA A 189 -14.80 -2.53 10.85
CA ALA A 189 -14.69 -2.69 12.30
C ALA A 189 -15.87 -3.50 12.89
N ALA A 190 -17.10 -3.27 12.41
CA ALA A 190 -18.27 -4.02 12.82
C ALA A 190 -18.18 -5.51 12.41
N ILE A 191 -17.73 -5.81 11.18
CA ILE A 191 -17.52 -7.18 10.71
C ILE A 191 -16.46 -7.89 11.55
N VAL A 192 -15.33 -7.22 11.82
CA VAL A 192 -14.26 -7.77 12.67
C VAL A 192 -14.77 -8.05 14.08
N ALA A 193 -15.53 -7.14 14.68
CA ALA A 193 -16.12 -7.33 16.01
C ALA A 193 -17.09 -8.53 16.03
N GLU A 194 -17.90 -8.69 14.99
CA GLU A 194 -18.82 -9.82 14.86
C GLU A 194 -18.08 -11.16 14.71
N VAL A 195 -17.05 -11.22 13.85
CA VAL A 195 -16.21 -12.41 13.66
C VAL A 195 -15.54 -12.80 14.98
N ARG A 196 -14.96 -11.83 15.71
CA ARG A 196 -14.35 -12.09 17.03
C ARG A 196 -15.38 -12.55 18.06
N GLY A 197 -16.58 -11.96 18.06
CA GLY A 197 -17.69 -12.38 18.92
C GLY A 197 -18.10 -13.84 18.66
N TYR A 198 -18.16 -14.24 17.39
CA TYR A 198 -18.47 -15.64 17.05
C TYR A 198 -17.31 -16.60 17.38
N MET A 199 -16.06 -16.19 17.14
CA MET A 199 -14.87 -16.96 17.53
C MET A 199 -14.82 -17.25 19.03
N ALA A 200 -15.36 -16.38 19.88
CA ALA A 200 -15.45 -16.60 21.32
C ALA A 200 -16.26 -17.85 21.70
N THR A 201 -17.14 -18.34 20.81
CA THR A 201 -17.93 -19.57 20.99
C THR A 201 -17.17 -20.86 20.64
N PHE A 202 -15.96 -20.75 20.08
CA PHE A 202 -15.18 -21.91 19.67
C PHE A 202 -14.52 -22.58 20.88
N PRO A 203 -14.21 -23.89 20.81
CA PRO A 203 -13.35 -24.53 21.82
C PRO A 203 -12.04 -23.75 21.98
N ALA A 204 -11.58 -23.56 23.21
CA ALA A 204 -10.41 -22.71 23.50
C ALA A 204 -9.17 -23.05 22.64
N PRO A 205 -8.77 -24.32 22.46
CA PRO A 205 -7.63 -24.65 21.61
C PRO A 205 -7.81 -24.25 20.14
N MET A 206 -9.05 -24.29 19.63
CA MET A 206 -9.37 -23.88 18.26
C MET A 206 -9.32 -22.37 18.11
N ARG A 207 -9.87 -21.63 19.09
CA ARG A 207 -9.84 -20.16 19.11
C ARG A 207 -8.40 -19.66 19.17
N GLU A 208 -7.61 -20.16 20.12
CA GLU A 208 -6.22 -19.76 20.32
C GLU A 208 -5.35 -20.09 19.11
N ALA A 209 -5.53 -21.27 18.49
CA ALA A 209 -4.84 -21.62 17.25
C ALA A 209 -5.17 -20.64 16.10
N LEU A 210 -6.43 -20.19 16.02
CA LEU A 210 -6.88 -19.28 14.96
C LEU A 210 -6.38 -17.85 15.19
N GLU A 211 -6.33 -17.39 16.44
CA GLU A 211 -5.75 -16.09 16.84
C GLU A 211 -4.25 -16.04 16.53
N LEU A 212 -3.48 -17.07 16.94
CA LEU A 212 -2.06 -17.17 16.62
C LEU A 212 -1.80 -17.20 15.10
N TRP A 213 -2.65 -17.89 14.34
CA TRP A 213 -2.55 -17.93 12.88
C TRP A 213 -2.83 -16.57 12.22
N LEU A 214 -3.78 -15.79 12.78
CA LEU A 214 -4.06 -14.42 12.32
C LEU A 214 -2.90 -13.47 12.65
N ASP A 215 -2.14 -13.76 13.72
CA ASP A 215 -0.89 -13.08 14.08
C ASP A 215 0.34 -13.67 13.35
N GLU A 216 0.14 -14.32 12.21
CA GLU A 216 1.17 -14.87 11.33
C GLU A 216 2.12 -15.91 11.98
N THR A 217 1.71 -16.53 13.10
CA THR A 217 2.50 -17.56 13.77
C THR A 217 2.50 -18.86 12.95
N SER A 218 3.67 -19.52 12.83
CA SER A 218 3.79 -20.76 12.06
C SER A 218 3.07 -21.94 12.73
N PHE A 219 2.70 -22.99 11.98
CA PHE A 219 1.99 -24.15 12.56
C PHE A 219 2.83 -24.93 13.58
N ASP A 220 4.16 -24.98 13.40
CA ASP A 220 5.07 -25.59 14.37
C ASP A 220 5.09 -24.83 15.69
N GLU A 221 5.12 -23.49 15.63
CA GLU A 221 5.05 -22.63 16.82
C GLU A 221 3.67 -22.68 17.49
N ILE A 222 2.58 -22.73 16.71
CA ILE A 222 1.23 -22.94 17.25
C ILE A 222 1.16 -24.28 17.97
N ALA A 223 1.71 -25.34 17.38
CA ALA A 223 1.74 -26.65 18.01
C ALA A 223 2.52 -26.63 19.33
N ALA A 224 3.71 -26.03 19.33
CA ALA A 224 4.52 -25.87 20.53
C ALA A 224 3.82 -25.04 21.63
N ARG A 225 3.21 -23.90 21.27
CA ARG A 225 2.50 -23.02 22.23
C ARG A 225 1.27 -23.67 22.85
N LEU A 226 0.54 -24.46 22.07
CA LEU A 226 -0.69 -25.12 22.51
C LEU A 226 -0.47 -26.52 23.09
N GLY A 227 0.79 -26.97 23.20
CA GLY A 227 1.11 -28.32 23.68
C GLY A 227 0.53 -29.43 22.79
N LEU A 228 0.46 -29.20 21.47
CA LEU A 228 0.00 -30.18 20.50
C LEU A 228 1.16 -31.08 20.05
N GLU A 229 0.84 -32.31 19.68
CA GLU A 229 1.82 -33.31 19.26
C GLU A 229 2.63 -32.87 18.03
N ASP A 230 1.98 -32.23 17.04
CA ASP A 230 2.61 -31.79 15.80
C ASP A 230 1.90 -30.60 15.13
N ALA A 231 2.56 -30.03 14.11
CA ALA A 231 2.01 -28.98 13.26
C ALA A 231 0.76 -29.41 12.47
N ARG A 232 0.58 -30.71 12.22
CA ARG A 232 -0.62 -31.21 11.51
C ARG A 232 -1.85 -31.02 12.38
N ARG A 233 -1.74 -31.22 13.70
CA ARG A 233 -2.83 -31.00 14.65
C ARG A 233 -3.18 -29.52 14.77
N ALA A 234 -2.18 -28.64 14.82
CA ALA A 234 -2.39 -27.19 14.79
C ALA A 234 -3.14 -26.77 13.51
N ARG A 235 -2.69 -27.24 12.34
CA ARG A 235 -3.34 -26.97 11.05
C ARG A 235 -4.78 -27.49 11.01
N ALA A 236 -5.05 -28.65 11.62
CA ALA A 236 -6.40 -29.21 11.70
C ALA A 236 -7.34 -28.32 12.53
N LEU A 237 -6.87 -27.75 13.65
CA LEU A 237 -7.64 -26.81 14.47
C LEU A 237 -7.96 -25.53 13.69
N VAL A 238 -6.98 -24.93 13.03
CA VAL A 238 -7.18 -23.71 12.22
C VAL A 238 -8.17 -23.97 11.10
N ARG A 239 -8.04 -25.08 10.37
CA ARG A 239 -8.98 -25.45 9.30
C ARG A 239 -10.40 -25.68 9.82
N ALA A 240 -10.55 -26.32 10.98
CA ALA A 240 -11.85 -26.52 11.61
C ALA A 240 -12.50 -25.17 12.00
N GLY A 241 -11.73 -24.24 12.55
CA GLY A 241 -12.19 -22.88 12.86
C GLY A 241 -12.59 -22.10 11.60
N GLN A 242 -11.76 -22.13 10.55
CA GLN A 242 -12.08 -21.52 9.25
C GLN A 242 -13.33 -22.12 8.61
N ALA A 243 -13.53 -23.44 8.70
CA ALA A 243 -14.73 -24.09 8.19
C ALA A 243 -15.99 -23.62 8.93
N ARG A 244 -15.93 -23.46 10.25
CA ARG A 244 -17.04 -22.92 11.06
C ARG A 244 -17.35 -21.46 10.74
N LEU A 245 -16.32 -20.64 10.53
CA LEU A 245 -16.49 -19.26 10.08
C LEU A 245 -17.15 -19.23 8.71
N ARG A 246 -16.64 -20.00 7.75
CA ARG A 246 -17.21 -20.09 6.41
C ARG A 246 -18.66 -20.53 6.43
N GLU A 247 -19.01 -21.55 7.22
CA GLU A 247 -20.39 -22.01 7.38
C GLU A 247 -21.29 -20.90 7.92
N ARG A 248 -20.88 -20.24 9.01
CA ARG A 248 -21.66 -19.19 9.66
C ARG A 248 -21.93 -17.98 8.77
N PHE A 249 -20.93 -17.61 7.98
CA PHE A 249 -20.97 -16.40 7.16
C PHE A 249 -21.29 -16.69 5.69
N ARG A 250 -21.45 -17.95 5.26
CA ARG A 250 -21.68 -18.34 3.85
C ARG A 250 -22.74 -17.49 3.17
N ASP A 251 -23.92 -17.41 3.77
CA ASP A 251 -25.07 -16.70 3.19
C ASP A 251 -25.02 -15.18 3.39
N ARG A 252 -24.06 -14.71 4.21
CA ARG A 252 -23.84 -13.29 4.48
C ARG A 252 -22.70 -12.70 3.68
N MET A 253 -21.76 -13.50 3.16
CA MET A 253 -20.67 -13.02 2.31
C MET A 253 -21.20 -12.25 1.09
N PRO A 254 -22.25 -12.69 0.36
CA PRO A 254 -22.79 -11.93 -0.76
C PRO A 254 -23.36 -10.57 -0.32
N ALA A 255 -24.08 -10.54 0.81
CA ALA A 255 -24.61 -9.30 1.38
C ALA A 255 -23.52 -8.36 1.92
N ILE A 256 -22.41 -8.91 2.41
CA ILE A 256 -21.27 -8.16 2.95
C ILE A 256 -20.36 -7.65 1.84
N PHE A 257 -20.18 -8.40 0.75
CA PHE A 257 -19.23 -8.07 -0.32
C PHE A 257 -19.89 -7.61 -1.63
N GLY A 258 -21.21 -7.55 -1.68
CA GLY A 258 -21.94 -6.98 -2.80
C GLY A 258 -22.11 -7.85 -4.02
N GLU A 259 -21.98 -9.17 -3.87
CA GLU A 259 -22.38 -10.07 -4.94
C GLU A 259 -23.91 -10.13 -4.93
N ALA A 260 -24.54 -9.46 -5.89
CA ALA A 260 -25.96 -9.59 -6.14
C ALA A 260 -26.25 -11.07 -6.47
N ALA A 261 -27.14 -11.67 -5.68
CA ALA A 261 -27.66 -13.02 -5.90
C ALA A 261 -28.52 -13.10 -7.16
#